data_AF-A0A1H5UK11-F1
#
_entry.id   AF-A0A1H5UK11-F1
#
_cell.length_a   1.000
_cell.length_b   1.000
_cell.length_c   1.000
_cell.angle_alpha   90.00
_cell.angle_beta   90.00
_cell.angle_gamma   90.00
#
_symmetry.space_group_name_H-M   'P 1'
#
loop_
_entity.id
_entity.type
_entity.pdbx_description
1 polymer ?
#
loop_
_entity_poly.entity_id
_entity_poly.type
_entity_poly.pdbx_seq_one_letter_code
_entity_poly.pdbx_strand_id
1 'polypeptide(L)'
;MSWLLNFDKMLPGILRVLLRGAGQVVFCGNAATGLCVLMALYVGGIITGLAATIGLISSTVTAYALKFCKEDIEAGLYGFNGVLAGSLSINISRTYAPVLALHRTCIHAIGRPMDRSDKGVEDV
;
A
#
# COMPACT_ATOMS: atom_id res chain seq x y z
N MET A 1 -11.57 25.89 -17.33
CA MET A 1 -10.73 24.89 -16.65
C MET A 1 -9.26 25.35 -16.59
N SER A 2 -8.98 26.53 -16.02
CA SER A 2 -7.61 27.06 -15.91
C SER A 2 -7.00 26.82 -14.52
N TRP A 3 -7.87 26.56 -13.54
CA TRP A 3 -7.51 26.45 -12.12
C TRP A 3 -6.64 25.21 -11.81
N LEU A 4 -6.93 24.06 -12.41
CA LEU A 4 -6.17 22.82 -12.19
C LEU A 4 -4.72 22.90 -12.71
N LEU A 5 -4.52 23.53 -13.88
CA LEU A 5 -3.18 23.77 -14.45
C LEU A 5 -2.36 24.77 -13.63
N ASN A 6 -3.01 25.76 -13.01
CA ASN A 6 -2.33 26.71 -12.12
C ASN A 6 -1.87 26.03 -10.82
N PHE A 7 -2.67 25.11 -10.28
CA PHE A 7 -2.31 24.34 -9.09
C PHE A 7 -1.07 23.48 -9.33
N ASP A 8 -0.99 22.85 -10.50
CA ASP A 8 0.17 22.06 -10.93
C ASP A 8 1.44 22.93 -10.95
N LYS A 9 1.35 24.16 -11.50
CA LYS A 9 2.45 25.12 -11.58
C LYS A 9 2.91 25.69 -10.23
N MET A 10 2.02 25.73 -9.24
CA MET A 10 2.31 26.29 -7.90
C MET A 10 3.19 25.36 -7.05
N LEU A 11 3.26 24.08 -7.39
CA LEU A 11 4.00 23.08 -6.64
C LEU A 11 5.48 23.01 -7.05
N PRO A 12 6.40 22.76 -6.08
CA PRO A 12 7.80 22.48 -6.39
C PRO A 12 7.93 21.22 -7.23
N GLY A 13 8.94 21.17 -8.10
CA GLY A 13 9.07 20.14 -9.15
C GLY A 13 8.92 18.71 -8.63
N ILE A 14 9.60 18.37 -7.53
CA ILE A 14 9.55 17.02 -6.95
C ILE A 14 8.14 16.66 -6.46
N LEU A 15 7.44 17.61 -5.82
CA LEU A 15 6.11 17.38 -5.26
C LEU A 15 5.07 17.26 -6.37
N ARG A 16 5.24 18.04 -7.45
CA ARG A 16 4.44 17.91 -8.67
C ARG A 16 4.57 16.52 -9.29
N VAL A 17 5.79 15.99 -9.40
CA VAL A 17 6.03 14.64 -9.95
C VAL A 17 5.37 13.57 -9.10
N LEU A 18 5.53 13.63 -7.78
CA LEU A 18 4.92 12.67 -6.86
C LEU A 18 3.39 12.72 -6.94
N LEU A 19 2.80 13.92 -6.89
CA LEU A 19 1.34 14.07 -6.98
C LEU A 19 0.81 13.66 -8.36
N ARG A 20 1.47 14.00 -9.46
CA ARG A 20 1.10 13.47 -10.78
C ARG A 20 1.16 11.95 -10.81
N GLY A 21 2.19 11.35 -10.21
CA GLY A 21 2.31 9.90 -10.09
C GLY A 21 1.16 9.24 -9.33
N ALA A 22 0.67 9.88 -8.26
CA ALA A 22 -0.55 9.43 -7.59
C ALA A 22 -1.81 9.61 -8.46
N GLY A 23 -1.88 10.68 -9.27
CA GLY A 23 -2.99 10.93 -10.19
C GLY A 23 -3.06 9.95 -11.35
N GLN A 24 -1.91 9.44 -11.80
CA GLN A 24 -1.82 8.43 -12.87
C GLN A 24 -2.48 7.09 -12.49
N VAL A 25 -2.77 6.84 -11.21
CA VAL A 25 -3.56 5.67 -10.78
C VAL A 25 -4.95 5.66 -11.43
N VAL A 26 -5.52 6.84 -11.69
CA VAL A 26 -6.77 7.03 -12.43
C VAL A 26 -6.53 7.58 -13.84
N PHE A 27 -5.32 7.41 -14.36
CA PHE A 27 -4.87 7.92 -15.67
C PHE A 27 -5.01 9.46 -15.81
N CYS A 28 -4.95 10.19 -14.70
CA CYS A 28 -4.99 11.65 -14.70
C CYS A 28 -3.62 12.23 -14.32
N GLY A 29 -2.88 12.76 -15.29
CA GLY A 29 -1.58 13.39 -15.08
C GLY A 29 -1.62 14.80 -14.45
N ASN A 30 -2.47 15.02 -13.45
CA ASN A 30 -2.67 16.32 -12.80
C ASN A 30 -2.48 16.20 -11.27
N ALA A 31 -1.70 17.10 -10.68
CA ALA A 31 -1.32 17.03 -9.27
C ALA A 31 -2.52 17.13 -8.31
N ALA A 32 -3.55 17.91 -8.64
CA ALA A 32 -4.75 18.00 -7.80
C ALA A 32 -5.51 16.66 -7.74
N THR A 33 -5.56 15.92 -8.85
CA THR A 33 -6.19 14.61 -8.89
C THR A 33 -5.41 13.61 -8.04
N GLY A 34 -4.08 13.65 -8.12
CA GLY A 34 -3.24 12.81 -7.26
C GLY A 34 -3.35 13.11 -5.78
N LEU A 35 -3.56 14.38 -5.40
CA LEU A 35 -3.85 14.74 -4.02
C LEU A 35 -5.17 14.10 -3.56
N CYS A 36 -6.22 14.14 -4.39
CA CYS A 36 -7.49 13.48 -4.08
C CYS A 36 -7.32 11.96 -3.94
N VAL A 37 -6.55 11.32 -4.82
CA VAL A 37 -6.26 9.87 -4.73
C VAL A 37 -5.51 9.52 -3.45
N LEU A 38 -4.46 10.29 -3.10
CA LEU A 38 -3.75 10.08 -1.84
C LEU A 38 -4.68 10.25 -0.64
N MET A 39 -5.47 11.32 -0.60
CA MET A 39 -6.45 11.53 0.48
C MET A 39 -7.44 10.37 0.59
N ALA A 40 -7.95 9.86 -0.53
CA ALA A 40 -8.84 8.70 -0.54
C ALA A 40 -8.16 7.44 0.07
N LEU A 41 -6.87 7.22 -0.21
CA LEU A 41 -6.11 6.12 0.42
C LEU A 41 -5.92 6.33 1.92
N TYR A 42 -5.67 7.56 2.38
CA TYR A 42 -5.59 7.86 3.82
C TYR A 42 -6.93 7.66 4.54
N VAL A 43 -8.05 8.03 3.89
CA VAL A 43 -9.41 7.77 4.41
C VAL A 43 -9.70 6.27 4.48
N GLY A 44 -9.26 5.49 3.48
CA GLY A 44 -9.34 4.02 3.50
C GLY A 44 -8.46 3.37 4.57
N GLY A 45 -7.48 4.09 5.10
CA GLY A 45 -6.68 3.70 6.25
C GLY A 45 -5.31 4.36 6.26
N ILE A 46 -4.95 4.99 7.38
CA ILE A 46 -3.70 5.75 7.52
C ILE A 46 -2.46 4.92 7.14
N ILE A 47 -2.39 3.65 7.58
CA ILE A 47 -1.26 2.77 7.25
C ILE A 47 -1.20 2.46 5.74
N THR A 48 -2.35 2.30 5.09
CA THR A 48 -2.42 2.08 3.64
C THR A 48 -1.96 3.32 2.88
N GLY A 49 -2.42 4.51 3.30
CA GLY A 49 -1.98 5.79 2.73
C GLY A 49 -0.48 6.04 2.89
N LEU A 50 0.09 5.73 4.06
CA LEU A 50 1.52 5.83 4.32
C LEU A 50 2.32 4.87 3.43
N ALA A 51 1.92 3.59 3.34
CA ALA A 51 2.61 2.62 2.50
C ALA A 51 2.53 2.96 1.01
N ALA A 52 1.38 3.47 0.55
CA ALA A 52 1.23 4.02 -0.80
C ALA A 52 2.18 5.19 -1.05
N THR A 53 2.33 6.10 -0.07
CA THR A 53 3.23 7.25 -0.16
C THR A 53 4.70 6.82 -0.21
N ILE A 54 5.08 5.82 0.59
CA ILE A 54 6.44 5.26 0.59
C ILE A 54 6.74 4.57 -0.74
N GLY A 55 5.81 3.77 -1.26
CA GLY A 55 5.96 3.09 -2.55
C GLY A 55 6.06 4.08 -3.71
N LEU A 56 5.26 5.14 -3.70
CA LEU A 56 5.34 6.25 -4.65
C LEU A 56 6.74 6.88 -4.66
N ILE A 57 7.26 7.26 -3.48
CA ILE A 57 8.57 7.88 -3.37
C ILE A 57 9.66 6.90 -3.84
N SER A 58 9.60 5.64 -3.41
CA SER A 58 10.64 4.66 -3.78
C SER A 58 10.66 4.38 -5.28
N SER A 59 9.51 4.26 -5.94
CA SER A 59 9.44 4.01 -7.38
C SER A 59 9.90 5.24 -8.18
N THR A 60 9.51 6.46 -7.76
CA THR A 60 10.00 7.70 -8.36
C THR A 60 11.51 7.87 -8.18
N VAL A 61 12.06 7.61 -6.99
CA VAL A 61 13.52 7.65 -6.74
C VAL A 61 14.24 6.60 -7.58
N THR A 62 13.68 5.40 -7.71
CA THR A 62 14.24 4.33 -8.54
C THR A 62 14.30 4.76 -10.01
N ALA A 63 13.28 5.45 -10.52
CA ALA A 63 13.28 5.97 -11.89
C ALA A 63 14.38 7.03 -12.13
N TYR A 64 14.63 7.90 -11.14
CA TYR A 64 15.76 8.84 -11.18
C TYR A 64 17.11 8.11 -11.11
N ALA A 65 17.23 7.09 -10.25
CA ALA A 65 18.47 6.31 -10.11
C ALA A 65 18.82 5.54 -11.39
N LEU A 66 17.82 5.00 -12.07
CA LEU A 66 17.97 4.28 -13.35
C LEU A 66 18.06 5.20 -14.57
N LYS A 67 17.99 6.53 -14.38
CA LYS A 67 18.06 7.54 -15.45
C LYS A 67 17.05 7.32 -16.57
N PHE A 68 15.80 7.00 -16.22
CA PHE A 68 14.71 6.96 -17.20
C PHE A 68 14.45 8.34 -17.85
N CYS A 69 13.66 8.32 -18.91
CA CYS A 69 13.28 9.52 -19.64
C CYS A 69 12.70 10.59 -18.69
N LYS A 70 13.28 11.80 -18.73
CA LYS A 70 12.89 12.89 -17.83
C LYS A 70 11.45 13.35 -18.10
N GLU A 71 11.02 13.37 -19.36
CA GLU A 71 9.64 13.72 -19.71
C GLU A 71 8.64 12.75 -19.06
N ASP A 72 8.93 11.45 -19.08
CA ASP A 72 8.07 10.42 -18.50
C ASP A 72 8.04 10.46 -16.96
N ILE A 73 9.20 10.76 -16.35
CA ILE A 73 9.29 11.00 -14.90
C ILE A 73 8.47 12.25 -14.53
N GLU A 74 8.58 13.35 -15.28
CA GLU A 74 7.82 14.57 -15.04
C GLU A 74 6.31 14.43 -15.28
N ALA A 75 5.91 13.50 -16.15
CA ALA A 75 4.53 13.08 -16.34
C ALA A 75 4.00 12.20 -15.19
N GLY A 76 4.87 11.74 -14.28
CA GLY A 76 4.53 10.90 -13.14
C GLY A 76 4.32 9.41 -13.48
N LEU A 77 4.69 8.97 -14.69
CA LEU A 77 4.38 7.62 -15.17
C LEU A 77 5.04 6.50 -14.34
N TYR A 78 6.12 6.79 -13.62
CA TYR A 78 6.82 5.83 -12.77
C TYR A 78 6.32 5.81 -11.31
N GLY A 79 5.43 6.73 -10.92
CA GLY A 79 4.95 6.83 -9.54
C GLY A 79 3.77 5.89 -9.21
N PHE A 80 2.84 5.70 -10.15
CA PHE A 80 1.57 5.02 -9.87
C PHE A 80 1.77 3.54 -9.47
N ASN A 81 2.70 2.84 -10.11
CA ASN A 81 3.00 1.44 -9.77
C ASN A 81 3.47 1.29 -8.32
N GLY A 82 4.25 2.25 -7.82
CA GLY A 82 4.68 2.29 -6.42
C GLY A 82 3.51 2.47 -5.45
N VAL A 83 2.54 3.33 -5.79
CA VAL A 83 1.31 3.55 -5.01
C VAL A 83 0.51 2.25 -4.88
N LEU A 84 0.28 1.55 -6.00
CA LEU A 84 -0.47 0.28 -5.99
C LEU A 84 0.30 -0.80 -5.23
N ALA A 85 1.60 -0.94 -5.46
CA ALA A 85 2.41 -1.95 -4.79
C ALA A 85 2.39 -1.74 -3.26
N GLY A 86 2.63 -0.52 -2.79
CA GLY A 86 2.66 -0.21 -1.36
C GLY A 86 1.30 -0.40 -0.67
N SER A 87 0.22 0.08 -1.28
CA SER A 87 -1.13 -0.12 -0.73
C SER A 87 -1.53 -1.59 -0.72
N LEU A 88 -1.23 -2.33 -1.79
CA LEU A 88 -1.52 -3.76 -1.89
C LEU A 88 -0.75 -4.58 -0.86
N SER A 89 0.54 -4.32 -0.66
CA SER A 89 1.36 -5.06 0.32
C SER A 89 0.79 -5.00 1.74
N ILE A 90 0.32 -3.83 2.18
CA ILE A 90 -0.31 -3.69 3.51
C ILE A 90 -1.66 -4.40 3.57
N ASN A 91 -2.46 -4.29 2.51
CA ASN A 91 -3.81 -4.86 2.51
C ASN A 91 -3.76 -6.41 2.50
N ILE A 92 -2.85 -6.98 1.71
CA ILE A 92 -2.51 -8.41 1.70
C ILE A 92 -2.10 -8.85 3.10
N SER A 93 -1.14 -8.17 3.73
CA SER A 93 -0.65 -8.56 5.07
C SER A 93 -1.78 -8.62 6.11
N ARG A 94 -2.70 -7.65 6.08
CA ARG A 94 -3.89 -7.63 6.95
C ARG A 94 -4.88 -8.74 6.66
N THR A 95 -5.06 -9.11 5.39
CA THR A 95 -6.03 -10.14 4.97
C THR A 95 -5.53 -11.55 5.27
N TYR A 96 -4.23 -11.82 5.10
CA TYR A 96 -3.65 -13.16 5.32
C TYR A 96 -3.24 -13.43 6.78
N ALA A 97 -3.03 -12.40 7.61
CA ALA A 97 -2.72 -12.55 9.03
C ALA A 97 -3.70 -13.47 9.81
N PRO A 98 -5.03 -13.30 9.72
CA PRO A 98 -5.97 -14.18 10.42
C PRO A 98 -5.97 -15.62 9.87
N VAL A 99 -5.78 -15.80 8.55
CA VAL A 99 -5.72 -17.12 7.92
C VAL A 99 -4.49 -17.91 8.40
N LEU A 100 -3.33 -17.25 8.50
CA LEU A 100 -2.11 -17.86 9.04
C LEU A 100 -2.22 -18.15 10.54
N ALA A 101 -2.89 -17.28 11.30
CA ALA A 101 -3.17 -17.49 12.72
C ALA A 101 -4.02 -18.76 12.92
N LEU A 102 -5.11 -18.91 12.16
CA LEU A 102 -5.97 -20.11 12.19
C LEU A 102 -5.19 -21.39 11.87
N HIS A 103 -4.35 -21.36 10.82
CA HIS A 103 -3.53 -22.52 10.48
C HIS A 103 -2.56 -22.90 11.61
N ARG A 104 -1.92 -21.92 12.26
CA ARG A 104 -1.04 -22.16 13.43
C ARG A 104 -1.80 -22.73 14.63
N THR A 105 -3.01 -22.25 14.91
CA THR A 105 -3.84 -22.76 16.01
C THR A 105 -4.31 -24.19 15.76
N CYS A 106 -4.70 -24.51 14.52
CA CYS A 106 -5.10 -25.88 14.14
C CYS A 106 -3.94 -26.87 14.28
N ILE A 107 -2.72 -26.52 13.82
CA ILE A 107 -1.54 -27.37 14.02
C ILE A 107 -1.21 -27.55 15.51
N HIS A 108 -1.30 -26.48 16.31
CA HIS A 108 -1.09 -26.57 17.76
C HIS A 108 -2.15 -27.43 18.46
N ALA A 109 -3.40 -27.42 18.00
CA ALA A 109 -4.47 -28.26 18.54
C ALA A 109 -4.26 -29.75 18.24
N ILE A 110 -3.74 -30.10 17.06
CA ILE A 110 -3.43 -31.49 16.68
C ILE A 110 -2.22 -32.04 17.47
N GLY A 111 -1.28 -31.16 17.84
CA GLY A 111 -0.10 -31.52 18.62
C GLY A 111 -0.33 -31.66 20.13
N ARG A 112 -1.54 -31.42 20.65
CA ARG A 112 -1.81 -31.64 22.08
C ARG A 112 -1.94 -33.13 22.35
N PRO A 113 -1.06 -33.74 23.17
CA PRO A 113 -1.28 -35.10 23.62
C PRO A 113 -2.59 -35.13 24.41
N MET A 114 -3.50 -36.05 24.07
CA MET A 114 -4.67 -36.34 24.90
C MET A 114 -4.17 -36.83 26.25
N ASP A 115 -4.29 -35.99 27.28
CA ASP A 115 -4.20 -36.44 28.67
C ASP A 115 -5.41 -37.33 28.93
N ARG A 116 -5.17 -38.64 28.95
CA ARG A 116 -6.12 -39.65 29.38
C ARG A 116 -6.20 -39.61 30.90
N SER A 117 -6.87 -38.59 31.44
CA SER A 117 -7.37 -38.59 32.81
C SER A 117 -8.78 -39.17 32.82
N ASP A 118 -8.85 -40.47 32.54
CA ASP A 118 -10.00 -41.35 32.82
C ASP A 118 -9.51 -42.55 33.62
N LYS A 119 -8.92 -42.24 34.78
CA LYS A 119 -8.51 -43.22 35.80
C LYS A 119 -9.02 -42.71 37.14
N GLY A 120 -10.28 -42.99 37.45
CA GLY A 120 -10.81 -42.59 38.77
C GLY A 120 -12.30 -42.81 39.01
N VAL A 121 -12.92 -43.85 38.44
CA VAL A 121 -14.16 -44.43 39.00
C VAL A 121 -14.17 -45.95 38.75
N GLU A 122 -13.11 -46.62 39.16
CA GLU A 122 -13.27 -47.93 39.82
C GLU A 122 -13.21 -47.60 41.32
N ASP A 123 -13.97 -48.33 42.15
CA ASP A 123 -14.03 -48.26 43.63
C ASP A 123 -15.25 -47.53 44.26
N VAL A 124 -16.49 -48.02 44.03
CA VAL A 124 -17.53 -48.26 45.08
C VAL A 124 -18.44 -49.40 44.66
#